data_AF-A0A897MPN3-F1
#
_entry.id   AF-A0A897MPN3-F1
#
_cell.length_a   1.000
_cell.length_b   1.000
_cell.length_c   1.000
_cell.angle_alpha   90.00
_cell.angle_beta   90.00
_cell.angle_gamma   90.00
#
_symmetry.space_group_name_H-M   'P 1'
#
loop_
_entity.id
_entity.type
_entity.pdbx_description
1 polymer ?
#
loop_
_entity_poly.entity_id
_entity_poly.type
_entity_poly.pdbx_seq_one_letter_code
_entity_poly.pdbx_strand_id
1 'polypeptide(L)'
;MSIDDAARAAYRGYRARPSDILPYYLMALATPAVAQTVMFLGLLSGYLVMTTQNTLEPILVELEALGPFSLDAPQIETTEADGEIIIDGESTEPLLSALESAATLELLAVGALTIVGMALALLVVNAIISTGQVHAVYAVLRNRSGLRAGVDGIARDYRRFVGLAVLEIALMALVTGLLVGGVVLTWFLVGDGAAVLVGLLAALAWLPLIFLIWLSFLFSRQAVVVEDVGVLAAVRSNLGFIRRNLLTAGLYVVLLIAAGVATSTLTALFQFIGTPTVAALVSPLLILPFLDFVKTWLFARERTEYELVPQPRERSLRMRFVASLRRGWVELRSFVRETPTYHAISTGVFFLSGYAGWALSVRLDAIVEASIANRLVGWFPPAEAINLTANNWQVGVAEVYSGLAAGIPSIVVLIYNGIFLGALTRFETDRLELLAFVIPHGVIEIPAILIAGAMGLYLGHSMIRLVRGRHGRDRITADIERAYHVIVGLLILFAVAGVIEAFVSPYYYGLLGI
;
A
#
# COMPACT_ATOMS: atom_id res chain seq x y z
N MET A 1 -32.88 -16.52 -5.76
CA MET A 1 -32.95 -15.05 -5.94
C MET A 1 -31.62 -14.45 -5.59
N SER A 2 -31.03 -13.75 -6.55
CA SER A 2 -29.70 -14.09 -7.04
C SER A 2 -28.65 -13.04 -6.69
N ILE A 3 -27.39 -13.48 -6.75
CA ILE A 3 -26.22 -12.61 -6.83
C ILE A 3 -26.43 -11.46 -7.83
N ASP A 4 -27.26 -11.63 -8.86
CA ASP A 4 -27.58 -10.59 -9.84
C ASP A 4 -28.25 -9.35 -9.22
N ASP A 5 -29.09 -9.52 -8.20
CA ASP A 5 -29.70 -8.39 -7.48
C ASP A 5 -28.63 -7.65 -6.66
N ALA A 6 -27.75 -8.41 -5.98
CA ALA A 6 -26.63 -7.87 -5.23
C ALA A 6 -25.63 -7.13 -6.15
N ALA A 7 -25.32 -7.71 -7.31
CA ALA A 7 -24.45 -7.13 -8.32
C ALA A 7 -25.07 -5.87 -8.94
N ARG A 8 -26.38 -5.85 -9.19
CA ARG A 8 -27.10 -4.65 -9.64
C ARG A 8 -27.10 -3.56 -8.57
N ALA A 9 -27.30 -3.90 -7.29
CA ALA A 9 -27.20 -2.96 -6.18
C ALA A 9 -25.78 -2.39 -6.06
N ALA A 10 -24.75 -3.24 -6.17
CA ALA A 10 -23.35 -2.84 -6.17
C ALA A 10 -23.03 -1.87 -7.30
N TYR A 11 -23.42 -2.21 -8.53
CA TYR A 11 -23.25 -1.36 -9.70
C TYR A 11 -23.93 0.00 -9.53
N ARG A 12 -25.19 0.02 -9.07
CA ARG A 12 -25.95 1.25 -8.84
C ARG A 12 -25.33 2.11 -7.74
N GLY A 13 -24.95 1.50 -6.61
CA GLY A 13 -24.37 2.19 -5.46
C GLY A 13 -23.05 2.85 -5.80
N TYR A 14 -22.11 2.07 -6.35
CA TYR A 14 -20.81 2.56 -6.77
C TYR A 14 -20.93 3.65 -7.85
N ARG A 15 -21.82 3.46 -8.84
CA ARG A 15 -22.04 4.45 -9.91
C ARG A 15 -22.71 5.73 -9.42
N ALA A 16 -23.57 5.68 -8.41
CA ALA A 16 -24.34 6.83 -7.93
C ALA A 16 -23.49 7.78 -7.08
N ARG A 17 -22.63 7.25 -6.20
CA ARG A 17 -21.87 8.05 -5.21
C ARG A 17 -20.40 7.62 -5.09
N PRO A 18 -19.58 7.73 -6.15
CA PRO A 18 -18.18 7.31 -6.09
C PRO A 18 -17.35 8.11 -5.08
N SER A 19 -17.60 9.42 -4.95
CA SER A 19 -16.93 10.30 -3.96
C SER A 19 -17.23 9.95 -2.50
N ASP A 20 -18.31 9.22 -2.24
CA ASP A 20 -18.68 8.81 -0.88
C ASP A 20 -17.96 7.52 -0.44
N ILE A 21 -17.28 6.84 -1.37
CA ILE A 21 -16.79 5.47 -1.21
C ILE A 21 -15.30 5.41 -1.53
N LEU A 22 -14.90 5.91 -2.70
CA LEU A 22 -13.53 5.86 -3.19
C LEU A 22 -12.49 6.38 -2.20
N PRO A 23 -12.74 7.44 -1.39
CA PRO A 23 -11.78 7.86 -0.39
C PRO A 23 -11.33 6.72 0.54
N TYR A 24 -12.23 5.84 0.98
CA TYR A 24 -11.88 4.72 1.86
C TYR A 24 -11.11 3.59 1.17
N TYR A 25 -11.27 3.43 -0.14
CA TYR A 25 -10.49 2.44 -0.90
C TYR A 25 -9.13 2.99 -1.30
N LEU A 26 -9.04 4.29 -1.60
CA LEU A 26 -7.78 4.99 -1.78
C LEU A 26 -6.97 5.04 -0.47
N MET A 27 -7.62 5.15 0.69
CA MET A 27 -6.93 5.02 1.99
C MET A 27 -6.21 3.68 2.14
N ALA A 28 -6.69 2.60 1.52
CA ALA A 28 -6.00 1.30 1.57
C ALA A 28 -4.64 1.33 0.87
N LEU A 29 -4.45 2.22 -0.12
CA LEU A 29 -3.14 2.45 -0.76
C LEU A 29 -2.14 3.11 0.19
N ALA A 30 -2.61 3.75 1.27
CA ALA A 30 -1.75 4.34 2.29
C ALA A 30 -1.29 3.34 3.36
N THR A 31 -1.90 2.14 3.46
CA THR A 31 -1.53 1.15 4.49
C THR A 31 -0.04 0.78 4.45
N PRO A 32 0.57 0.49 3.28
CA PRO A 32 2.00 0.21 3.21
C PRO A 32 2.86 1.38 3.68
N ALA A 33 2.51 2.63 3.35
CA ALA A 33 3.25 3.81 3.78
C ALA A 33 3.25 3.98 5.31
N VAL A 34 2.14 3.67 5.99
CA VAL A 34 2.09 3.67 7.46
C VAL A 34 3.00 2.57 8.04
N ALA A 35 3.01 1.37 7.45
CA ALA A 35 3.88 0.29 7.91
C ALA A 35 5.36 0.56 7.63
N GLN A 36 5.68 1.18 6.49
CA GLN A 36 7.04 1.60 6.12
C GLN A 36 7.61 2.59 7.13
N THR A 37 6.79 3.38 7.82
CA THR A 37 7.26 4.24 8.93
C THR A 37 7.99 3.41 10.01
N VAL A 38 7.47 2.21 10.32
CA VAL A 38 8.12 1.28 11.26
C VAL A 38 9.42 0.73 10.65
N MET A 39 9.40 0.39 9.36
CA MET A 39 10.57 -0.08 8.62
C MET A 39 11.71 0.95 8.64
N PHE A 40 11.44 2.22 8.37
CA PHE A 40 12.45 3.29 8.40
C PHE A 40 13.06 3.47 9.79
N LEU A 41 12.25 3.40 10.85
CA LEU A 41 12.76 3.44 12.23
C LEU A 41 13.61 2.20 12.55
N GLY A 42 13.23 1.04 12.04
CA GLY A 42 14.00 -0.20 12.13
C GLY A 42 15.34 -0.10 11.42
N LEU A 43 15.35 0.37 10.17
CA LEU A 43 16.56 0.58 9.36
C LEU A 43 17.50 1.61 10.01
N LEU A 44 16.96 2.73 10.49
CA LEU A 44 17.73 3.73 11.22
C LEU A 44 18.34 3.13 12.50
N SER A 45 17.57 2.33 13.24
CA SER A 45 18.05 1.68 14.46
C SER A 45 19.15 0.65 14.15
N GLY A 46 18.97 -0.15 13.10
CA GLY A 46 19.96 -1.13 12.63
C GLY A 46 21.25 -0.44 12.19
N TYR A 47 21.15 0.64 11.40
CA TYR A 47 22.29 1.46 11.02
C TYR A 47 23.06 1.99 12.24
N LEU A 48 22.35 2.52 13.24
CA LEU A 48 22.98 3.00 14.48
C LEU A 48 23.66 1.87 15.24
N VAL A 49 23.01 0.70 15.39
CA VAL A 49 23.60 -0.49 16.03
C VAL A 49 24.89 -0.88 15.33
N MET A 50 24.86 -1.08 14.00
CA MET A 50 26.03 -1.51 13.23
C MET A 50 27.17 -0.49 13.27
N THR A 51 26.83 0.81 13.24
CA THR A 51 27.82 1.89 13.37
C THR A 51 28.45 1.88 14.76
N THR A 52 27.66 1.74 15.83
CA THR A 52 28.19 1.71 17.20
C THR A 52 29.02 0.47 17.52
N GLN A 53 28.71 -0.65 16.87
CA GLN A 53 29.42 -1.92 17.03
C GLN A 53 30.62 -2.05 16.07
N ASN A 54 30.86 -1.06 15.19
CA ASN A 54 31.87 -1.10 14.12
C ASN A 54 31.75 -2.32 13.19
N THR A 55 30.55 -2.85 13.01
CA THR A 55 30.28 -3.99 12.10
C THR A 55 29.89 -3.53 10.69
N LEU A 56 29.58 -2.25 10.51
CA LEU A 56 29.23 -1.69 9.21
C LEU A 56 30.43 -1.55 8.27
N GLU A 57 31.58 -1.07 8.78
CA GLU A 57 32.74 -0.76 7.93
C GLU A 57 33.31 -2.00 7.21
N PRO A 58 33.48 -3.17 7.87
CA PRO A 58 33.92 -4.38 7.18
C PRO A 58 33.00 -4.75 6.02
N ILE A 59 31.67 -4.65 6.20
CA ILE A 59 30.71 -4.94 5.14
C ILE A 59 30.87 -3.98 3.96
N LEU A 60 31.07 -2.69 4.22
CA LEU A 60 31.25 -1.70 3.14
C LEU A 60 32.53 -1.97 2.34
N VAL A 61 33.62 -2.35 3.01
CA VAL A 61 34.89 -2.70 2.35
C VAL A 61 34.72 -3.93 1.44
N GLU A 62 34.08 -5.00 1.93
CA GLU A 62 33.86 -6.19 1.12
C GLU A 62 32.87 -5.92 -0.03
N LEU A 63 31.88 -5.05 0.16
CA LEU A 63 30.97 -4.63 -0.92
C LEU A 63 31.69 -3.81 -2.00
N GLU A 64 32.61 -2.92 -1.62
CA GLU A 64 33.41 -2.13 -2.57
C GLU A 64 34.34 -3.03 -3.40
N ALA A 65 34.87 -4.10 -2.80
CA ALA A 65 35.68 -5.09 -3.52
C ALA A 65 34.89 -5.87 -4.58
N LEU A 66 33.60 -6.10 -4.35
CA LEU A 66 32.70 -6.79 -5.30
C LEU A 66 32.19 -5.87 -6.42
N GLY A 67 32.51 -4.58 -6.37
CA GLY A 67 32.38 -3.64 -7.48
C GLY A 67 31.46 -2.46 -7.20
N PRO A 68 31.25 -1.60 -8.20
CA PRO A 68 30.04 -0.80 -8.27
C PRO A 68 28.88 -1.65 -8.83
N PHE A 69 27.84 -1.84 -8.02
CA PHE A 69 26.59 -2.47 -8.42
C PHE A 69 25.69 -1.47 -9.15
N SER A 70 25.19 -1.85 -10.32
CA SER A 70 24.24 -1.03 -11.07
C SER A 70 22.83 -1.07 -10.44
N LEU A 71 22.28 0.10 -10.11
CA LEU A 71 20.87 0.22 -9.67
C LEU A 71 19.87 -0.12 -10.77
N ASP A 72 20.25 0.11 -12.02
CA ASP A 72 19.36 0.06 -13.18
C ASP A 72 19.43 -1.29 -13.92
N ALA A 73 20.53 -2.02 -13.73
CA ALA A 73 20.73 -3.37 -14.25
C ALA A 73 21.36 -4.25 -13.16
N PRO A 74 20.60 -4.68 -12.13
CA PRO A 74 21.13 -5.44 -11.00
C PRO A 74 21.49 -6.90 -11.36
N GLN A 75 21.61 -7.23 -12.64
CA GLN A 75 22.03 -8.56 -13.07
C GLN A 75 23.52 -8.68 -12.83
N ILE A 76 23.87 -9.58 -11.92
CA ILE A 76 25.25 -9.88 -11.53
C ILE A 76 25.60 -11.22 -12.17
N GLU A 77 26.72 -11.28 -12.89
CA GLU A 77 27.24 -12.56 -13.37
C GLU A 77 27.78 -13.35 -12.18
N THR A 78 27.08 -14.43 -11.83
CA THR A 78 27.48 -15.33 -10.76
C THR A 78 28.01 -16.63 -11.33
N THR A 79 29.17 -17.08 -10.84
CA THR A 79 29.67 -18.43 -11.09
C THR A 79 29.77 -19.18 -9.76
N GLU A 80 29.51 -20.49 -9.79
CA GLU A 80 29.75 -21.35 -8.63
C GLU A 80 31.00 -22.19 -8.87
N ALA A 81 31.96 -22.11 -7.96
CA ALA A 81 33.15 -22.95 -7.95
C ALA A 81 33.37 -23.47 -6.53
N ASP A 82 33.56 -24.78 -6.37
CA ASP A 82 33.80 -25.42 -5.07
C ASP A 82 32.78 -25.10 -3.96
N GLY A 83 31.53 -24.81 -4.33
CA GLY A 83 30.44 -24.47 -3.41
C GLY A 83 30.38 -22.99 -3.01
N GLU A 84 31.25 -22.15 -3.59
CA GLU A 84 31.34 -20.73 -3.35
C GLU A 84 30.71 -19.93 -4.50
N ILE A 85 30.00 -18.86 -4.16
CA ILE A 85 29.45 -17.90 -5.13
C ILE A 85 30.53 -16.87 -5.44
N ILE A 86 30.87 -16.75 -6.72
CA ILE A 86 31.84 -15.80 -7.25
C ILE A 86 31.10 -14.75 -8.07
N ILE A 87 31.37 -13.47 -7.80
CA ILE A 87 30.84 -12.32 -8.52
C ILE A 87 32.00 -11.62 -9.22
N ASP A 88 31.96 -11.54 -10.55
CA ASP A 88 33.00 -10.88 -11.37
C ASP A 88 34.45 -11.33 -11.07
N GLY A 89 34.60 -12.59 -10.67
CA GLY A 89 35.90 -13.19 -10.32
C GLY A 89 36.33 -13.01 -8.85
N GLU A 90 35.52 -12.33 -8.04
CA GLU A 90 35.74 -12.13 -6.61
C GLU A 90 34.86 -13.03 -5.75
N SER A 91 35.44 -13.50 -4.65
CA SER A 91 34.84 -14.40 -3.67
C SER A 91 33.81 -13.66 -2.79
N THR A 92 32.65 -14.27 -2.54
CA THR A 92 31.63 -13.70 -1.63
C THR A 92 31.79 -14.15 -0.18
N GLU A 93 32.68 -15.11 0.12
CA GLU A 93 32.95 -15.60 1.48
C GLU A 93 33.36 -14.49 2.46
N PRO A 94 34.26 -13.54 2.11
CA PRO A 94 34.59 -12.42 2.98
C PRO A 94 33.36 -11.59 3.36
N LEU A 95 32.49 -11.28 2.39
CA LEU A 95 31.24 -10.55 2.63
C LEU A 95 30.30 -11.36 3.55
N LEU A 96 30.13 -12.65 3.30
CA LEU A 96 29.31 -13.53 4.14
C LEU A 96 29.82 -13.54 5.58
N SER A 97 31.14 -13.68 5.78
CA SER A 97 31.76 -13.65 7.10
C SER A 97 31.56 -12.30 7.82
N ALA A 98 31.62 -11.19 7.09
CA ALA A 98 31.36 -9.85 7.62
C ALA A 98 29.88 -9.69 8.04
N LEU A 99 28.95 -10.22 7.24
CA LEU A 99 27.51 -10.23 7.56
C LEU A 99 27.19 -11.11 8.78
N GLU A 100 27.81 -12.30 8.87
CA GLU A 100 27.68 -13.18 10.03
C GLU A 100 28.20 -12.51 11.31
N SER A 101 29.35 -11.82 11.22
CA SER A 101 29.90 -11.04 12.33
C SER A 101 28.98 -9.90 12.75
N ALA A 102 28.29 -9.28 11.79
CA ALA A 102 27.34 -8.20 12.06
C ALA A 102 26.01 -8.67 12.66
N ALA A 103 25.67 -9.96 12.58
CA ALA A 103 24.43 -10.56 13.07
C ALA A 103 24.37 -10.67 14.61
N THR A 104 24.59 -9.54 15.30
CA THR A 104 24.54 -9.45 16.76
C THR A 104 23.11 -9.61 17.28
N LEU A 105 22.98 -10.02 18.55
CA LEU A 105 21.67 -10.20 19.18
C LEU A 105 20.84 -8.90 19.14
N GLU A 106 21.49 -7.74 19.28
CA GLU A 106 20.83 -6.44 19.18
C GLU A 106 20.29 -6.18 17.76
N LEU A 107 21.08 -6.44 16.72
CA LEU A 107 20.65 -6.25 15.33
C LEU A 107 19.49 -7.20 14.98
N LEU A 108 19.60 -8.47 15.38
CA LEU A 108 18.53 -9.45 15.21
C LEU A 108 17.26 -9.05 15.95
N ALA A 109 17.38 -8.51 17.18
CA ALA A 109 16.24 -8.00 17.94
C ALA A 109 15.58 -6.80 17.25
N VAL A 110 16.37 -5.85 16.71
CA VAL A 110 15.86 -4.73 15.92
C VAL A 110 15.10 -5.23 14.69
N GLY A 111 15.67 -6.18 13.94
CA GLY A 111 15.02 -6.81 12.79
C GLY A 111 13.69 -7.47 13.15
N ALA A 112 13.68 -8.30 14.20
CA ALA A 112 12.48 -8.98 14.67
C ALA A 112 11.39 -8.00 15.13
N LEU A 113 11.75 -6.99 15.93
CA LEU A 113 10.82 -5.95 16.39
C LEU A 113 10.26 -5.13 15.23
N THR A 114 11.07 -4.86 14.21
CA THR A 114 10.64 -4.15 13.00
C THR A 114 9.60 -4.95 12.24
N ILE A 115 9.85 -6.24 11.99
CA ILE A 115 8.91 -7.15 11.31
C ILE A 115 7.59 -7.24 12.08
N VAL A 116 7.66 -7.46 13.40
CA VAL A 116 6.47 -7.53 14.27
C VAL A 116 5.71 -6.20 14.26
N GLY A 117 6.42 -5.08 14.39
CA GLY A 117 5.82 -3.76 14.36
C GLY A 117 5.14 -3.43 13.03
N MET A 118 5.76 -3.81 11.90
CA MET A 118 5.16 -3.68 10.57
C MET A 118 3.89 -4.51 10.43
N ALA A 119 3.93 -5.78 10.86
CA ALA A 119 2.77 -6.67 10.82
C ALA A 119 1.60 -6.12 11.66
N LEU A 120 1.89 -5.61 12.86
CA LEU A 120 0.90 -4.98 13.73
C LEU A 120 0.34 -3.68 13.12
N ALA A 121 1.19 -2.85 12.52
CA ALA A 121 0.76 -1.62 11.84
C ALA A 121 -0.18 -1.95 10.67
N LEU A 122 0.19 -2.90 9.81
CA LEU A 122 -0.64 -3.38 8.71
C LEU A 122 -1.99 -3.90 9.20
N LEU A 123 -1.99 -4.73 10.26
CA LEU A 123 -3.19 -5.29 10.85
C LEU A 123 -4.16 -4.20 11.32
N VAL A 124 -3.67 -3.28 12.14
CA VAL A 124 -4.48 -2.23 12.76
C VAL A 124 -5.00 -1.25 11.72
N VAL A 125 -4.14 -0.80 10.81
CA VAL A 125 -4.51 0.18 9.77
C VAL A 125 -5.55 -0.42 8.81
N ASN A 126 -5.35 -1.66 8.34
CA ASN A 126 -6.33 -2.34 7.49
C ASN A 126 -7.68 -2.54 8.20
N ALA A 127 -7.68 -2.86 9.50
CA ALA A 127 -8.92 -3.00 10.27
C ALA A 127 -9.67 -1.66 10.40
N ILE A 128 -8.95 -0.56 10.64
CA ILE A 128 -9.52 0.79 10.70
C ILE A 128 -10.13 1.19 9.36
N ILE A 129 -9.38 1.03 8.26
CA ILE A 129 -9.85 1.38 6.92
C ILE A 129 -11.06 0.53 6.53
N SER A 130 -11.01 -0.78 6.82
CA SER A 130 -12.14 -1.68 6.56
C SER A 130 -13.40 -1.30 7.34
N THR A 131 -13.26 -0.72 8.54
CA THR A 131 -14.39 -0.17 9.30
C THR A 131 -15.09 0.93 8.50
N GLY A 132 -14.30 1.87 7.95
CA GLY A 132 -14.81 2.95 7.10
C GLY A 132 -15.49 2.44 5.83
N GLN A 133 -14.86 1.47 5.15
CA GLN A 133 -15.37 0.85 3.92
C GLN A 133 -16.77 0.23 4.13
N VAL A 134 -16.93 -0.64 5.14
CA VAL A 134 -18.21 -1.34 5.37
C VAL A 134 -19.32 -0.37 5.78
N HIS A 135 -19.03 0.60 6.66
CA HIS A 135 -20.00 1.63 7.03
C HIS A 135 -20.40 2.52 5.86
N ALA A 136 -19.44 2.94 5.02
CA ALA A 136 -19.71 3.74 3.83
C ALA A 136 -20.57 3.00 2.82
N VAL A 137 -20.23 1.74 2.53
CA VAL A 137 -21.00 0.87 1.62
C VAL A 137 -22.42 0.66 2.14
N TYR A 138 -22.59 0.32 3.42
CA TYR A 138 -23.90 0.11 4.02
C TYR A 138 -24.76 1.39 4.01
N ALA A 139 -24.15 2.56 4.25
CA ALA A 139 -24.84 3.84 4.16
C ALA A 139 -25.29 4.16 2.73
N VAL A 140 -24.46 3.92 1.72
CA VAL A 140 -24.81 4.16 0.31
C VAL A 140 -25.92 3.21 -0.15
N LEU A 141 -25.90 1.95 0.29
CA LEU A 141 -27.01 1.00 0.06
C LEU A 141 -28.35 1.52 0.61
N ARG A 142 -28.31 2.40 1.63
CA ARG A 142 -29.47 3.05 2.25
C ARG A 142 -29.68 4.50 1.79
N ASN A 143 -29.05 4.91 0.68
CA ASN A 143 -29.11 6.28 0.13
C ASN A 143 -28.63 7.39 1.10
N ARG A 144 -27.79 7.05 2.09
CA ARG A 144 -27.15 7.99 3.04
C ARG A 144 -25.75 8.38 2.58
N SER A 145 -25.17 9.41 3.21
CA SER A 145 -23.79 9.83 2.93
C SER A 145 -22.80 8.76 3.39
N GLY A 146 -22.05 8.17 2.44
CA GLY A 146 -21.05 7.16 2.75
C GLY A 146 -19.84 7.74 3.48
N LEU A 147 -19.40 8.93 3.06
CA LEU A 147 -18.24 9.61 3.64
C LEU A 147 -18.46 10.01 5.11
N ARG A 148 -19.68 10.41 5.47
CA ARG A 148 -19.98 10.67 6.89
C ARG A 148 -20.05 9.37 7.68
N ALA A 149 -20.78 8.38 7.15
CA ALA A 149 -20.98 7.11 7.83
C ALA A 149 -19.66 6.37 8.10
N GLY A 150 -18.71 6.40 7.17
CA GLY A 150 -17.42 5.76 7.39
C GLY A 150 -16.58 6.46 8.48
N VAL A 151 -16.61 7.79 8.58
CA VAL A 151 -15.93 8.53 9.68
C VAL A 151 -16.57 8.19 11.03
N ASP A 152 -17.90 8.26 11.11
CA ASP A 152 -18.64 7.91 12.33
C ASP A 152 -18.42 6.45 12.74
N GLY A 153 -18.40 5.55 11.75
CA GLY A 153 -18.16 4.14 11.90
C GLY A 153 -16.77 3.83 12.43
N ILE A 154 -15.72 4.45 11.86
CA ILE A 154 -14.34 4.33 12.37
C ILE A 154 -14.29 4.74 13.83
N ALA A 155 -14.84 5.90 14.19
CA ALA A 155 -14.79 6.40 15.56
C ALA A 155 -15.53 5.48 16.56
N ARG A 156 -16.59 4.80 16.11
CA ARG A 156 -17.43 3.94 16.95
C ARG A 156 -16.93 2.50 17.05
N ASP A 157 -16.53 1.90 15.93
CA ASP A 157 -16.44 0.45 15.77
C ASP A 157 -15.03 -0.08 15.45
N TYR A 158 -14.02 0.77 15.27
CA TYR A 158 -12.68 0.31 14.88
C TYR A 158 -12.11 -0.78 15.81
N ARG A 159 -12.40 -0.69 17.12
CA ARG A 159 -11.96 -1.69 18.11
C ARG A 159 -12.59 -3.06 17.86
N ARG A 160 -13.84 -3.10 17.39
CA ARG A 160 -14.53 -4.35 17.04
C ARG A 160 -13.90 -4.98 15.80
N PHE A 161 -13.52 -4.17 14.82
CA PHE A 161 -12.81 -4.64 13.62
C PHE A 161 -11.38 -5.13 13.93
N VAL A 162 -10.63 -4.40 14.76
CA VAL A 162 -9.31 -4.84 15.25
C VAL A 162 -9.46 -6.14 16.03
N GLY A 163 -10.43 -6.24 16.94
CA GLY A 163 -10.70 -7.46 17.71
C GLY A 163 -11.06 -8.66 16.82
N LEU A 164 -11.83 -8.46 15.75
CA LEU A 164 -12.11 -9.50 14.75
C LEU A 164 -10.83 -9.95 14.04
N ALA A 165 -10.00 -9.00 13.59
CA ALA A 165 -8.78 -9.31 12.86
C ALA A 165 -7.73 -10.02 13.75
N VAL A 166 -7.58 -9.57 15.00
CA VAL A 166 -6.72 -10.23 15.99
C VAL A 166 -7.21 -11.64 16.30
N LEU A 167 -8.52 -11.82 16.50
CA LEU A 167 -9.08 -13.15 16.78
C LEU A 167 -8.91 -14.10 15.59
N GLU A 168 -9.14 -13.62 14.37
CA GLU A 168 -8.94 -14.39 13.13
C GLU A 168 -7.48 -14.86 13.01
N ILE A 169 -6.52 -13.94 13.13
CA ILE A 169 -5.08 -14.26 13.05
C ILE A 169 -4.66 -15.17 14.22
N ALA A 170 -5.14 -14.93 15.44
CA ALA A 170 -4.81 -15.76 16.59
C ALA A 170 -5.26 -17.21 16.40
N LEU A 171 -6.45 -17.42 15.81
CA LEU A 171 -6.94 -18.77 15.49
C LEU A 171 -6.11 -19.43 14.37
N MET A 172 -5.75 -18.68 13.32
CA MET A 172 -4.89 -19.18 12.25
C MET A 172 -3.49 -19.55 12.77
N ALA A 173 -2.90 -18.70 13.62
CA ALA A 173 -1.61 -18.92 14.26
C ALA A 173 -1.66 -20.10 15.22
N LEU A 174 -2.74 -20.24 16.01
CA LEU A 174 -2.93 -21.37 16.91
C LEU A 174 -2.99 -22.69 16.14
N VAL A 175 -3.80 -22.79 15.09
CA VAL A 175 -3.90 -24.01 14.27
C VAL A 175 -2.56 -24.32 13.60
N THR A 176 -1.91 -23.32 13.00
CA THR A 176 -0.61 -23.51 12.35
C THR A 176 0.44 -23.96 13.36
N GLY A 177 0.50 -23.32 14.53
CA GLY A 177 1.42 -23.65 15.60
C GLY A 177 1.21 -25.05 16.19
N LEU A 178 -0.04 -25.49 16.35
CA LEU A 178 -0.35 -26.86 16.79
C LEU A 178 0.10 -27.91 15.77
N LEU A 179 -0.11 -27.64 14.48
CA LEU A 179 0.31 -28.54 13.40
C LEU A 179 1.84 -28.63 13.31
N VAL A 180 2.53 -27.49 13.27
CA VAL A 180 4.01 -27.43 13.27
C VAL A 180 4.58 -28.03 14.55
N GLY A 181 4.02 -27.70 15.71
CA GLY A 181 4.43 -28.25 16.99
C GLY A 181 4.27 -29.77 17.05
N GLY A 182 3.21 -30.31 16.46
CA GLY A 182 3.04 -31.77 16.31
C GLY A 182 4.14 -32.42 15.47
N VAL A 183 4.56 -31.78 14.37
CA VAL A 183 5.66 -32.26 13.52
C VAL A 183 6.99 -32.24 14.28
N VAL A 184 7.31 -31.12 14.93
CA VAL A 184 8.54 -30.95 15.72
C VAL A 184 8.59 -31.94 16.89
N LEU A 185 7.47 -32.13 17.58
CA LEU A 185 7.36 -33.10 18.67
C LEU A 185 7.54 -34.54 18.16
N THR A 186 6.95 -34.89 17.01
CA THR A 186 7.13 -36.22 16.40
C THR A 186 8.58 -36.45 16.01
N TRP A 187 9.22 -35.44 15.41
CA TRP A 187 10.64 -35.48 15.07
C TRP A 187 11.50 -35.77 16.30
N PHE A 188 11.27 -35.03 17.39
CA PHE A 188 12.02 -35.20 18.63
C PHE A 188 11.78 -36.57 19.32
N LEU A 189 10.54 -37.06 19.32
CA LEU A 189 10.17 -38.28 20.06
C LEU A 189 10.35 -39.58 19.28
N VAL A 190 10.18 -39.55 17.95
CA VAL A 190 10.09 -40.76 17.11
C VAL A 190 11.16 -40.78 16.02
N GLY A 191 11.66 -39.62 15.60
CA GLY A 191 12.67 -39.47 14.55
C GLY A 191 12.11 -39.08 13.18
N ASP A 192 13.02 -38.93 12.21
CA ASP A 192 12.78 -38.26 10.92
C ASP A 192 11.64 -38.88 10.11
N GLY A 193 11.60 -40.21 9.99
CA GLY A 193 10.61 -40.90 9.14
C GLY A 193 9.16 -40.66 9.57
N ALA A 194 8.89 -40.68 10.88
CA ALA A 194 7.57 -40.40 11.41
C ALA A 194 7.21 -38.91 11.30
N ALA A 195 8.19 -38.02 11.49
CA ALA A 195 8.00 -36.59 11.35
C ALA A 195 7.61 -36.18 9.93
N VAL A 196 8.21 -36.80 8.91
CA VAL A 196 7.85 -36.57 7.50
C VAL A 196 6.39 -36.96 7.25
N LEU A 197 5.95 -38.14 7.72
CA LEU A 197 4.57 -38.58 7.55
C LEU A 197 3.58 -37.63 8.25
N VAL A 198 3.85 -37.25 9.50
CA VAL A 198 3.03 -36.29 10.24
C VAL A 198 3.03 -34.92 9.56
N GLY A 199 4.16 -34.49 9.01
CA GLY A 199 4.30 -33.25 8.25
C GLY A 199 3.41 -33.21 7.01
N LEU A 200 3.35 -34.30 6.24
CA LEU A 200 2.48 -34.41 5.07
C LEU A 200 0.99 -34.37 5.47
N LEU A 201 0.61 -35.07 6.54
CA LEU A 201 -0.76 -35.05 7.06
C LEU A 201 -1.13 -33.65 7.60
N ALA A 202 -0.21 -33.00 8.30
CA ALA A 202 -0.38 -31.64 8.80
C ALA A 202 -0.57 -30.64 7.65
N ALA A 203 0.24 -30.74 6.59
CA ALA A 203 0.09 -29.90 5.40
C ALA A 203 -1.27 -30.12 4.71
N LEU A 204 -1.72 -31.37 4.58
CA LEU A 204 -3.04 -31.70 4.01
C LEU A 204 -4.20 -31.16 4.85
N ALA A 205 -4.06 -31.18 6.19
CA ALA A 205 -5.06 -30.66 7.12
C ALA A 205 -5.04 -29.12 7.23
N TRP A 206 -3.90 -28.47 6.97
CA TRP A 206 -3.73 -27.04 7.19
C TRP A 206 -4.68 -26.20 6.33
N LEU A 207 -4.69 -26.42 5.02
CA LEU A 207 -5.54 -25.67 4.09
C LEU A 207 -7.04 -25.70 4.45
N PRO A 208 -7.69 -26.86 4.65
CA PRO A 208 -9.11 -26.89 5.01
C PRO A 208 -9.37 -26.25 6.38
N LEU A 209 -8.48 -26.39 7.37
CA LEU A 209 -8.66 -25.76 8.68
C LEU A 209 -8.58 -24.23 8.60
N ILE A 210 -7.60 -23.69 7.88
CA ILE A 210 -7.48 -22.25 7.65
C ILE A 210 -8.70 -21.72 6.86
N PHE A 211 -9.15 -22.46 5.85
CA PHE A 211 -10.37 -22.11 5.12
C PHE A 211 -11.62 -22.08 6.01
N LEU A 212 -11.77 -23.04 6.93
CA LEU A 212 -12.88 -23.06 7.89
C LEU A 212 -12.81 -21.89 8.87
N ILE A 213 -11.61 -21.53 9.34
CA ILE A 213 -11.43 -20.31 10.16
C ILE A 213 -11.84 -19.09 9.36
N TRP A 214 -11.31 -18.89 8.15
CA TRP A 214 -11.68 -17.77 7.29
C TRP A 214 -13.20 -17.69 7.04
N LEU A 215 -13.84 -18.84 6.77
CA LEU A 215 -15.29 -18.92 6.58
C LEU A 215 -16.06 -18.50 7.84
N SER A 216 -15.54 -18.79 9.04
CA SER A 216 -16.11 -18.34 10.31
C SER A 216 -16.02 -16.83 10.55
N PHE A 217 -15.22 -16.10 9.76
CA PHE A 217 -15.12 -14.64 9.77
C PHE A 217 -15.72 -13.95 8.54
N LEU A 218 -16.16 -14.73 7.54
CA LEU A 218 -16.54 -14.23 6.22
C LEU A 218 -17.43 -12.99 6.27
N PHE A 219 -18.55 -13.00 7.01
CA PHE A 219 -19.46 -11.85 7.15
C PHE A 219 -19.39 -11.16 8.52
N SER A 220 -18.41 -11.46 9.36
CA SER A 220 -18.36 -10.92 10.72
C SER A 220 -18.21 -9.40 10.76
N ARG A 221 -17.50 -8.79 9.80
CA ARG A 221 -17.40 -7.32 9.67
C ARG A 221 -18.76 -6.70 9.34
N GLN A 222 -19.53 -7.33 8.45
CA GLN A 222 -20.89 -6.90 8.11
C GLN A 222 -21.83 -7.04 9.31
N ALA A 223 -21.69 -8.10 10.12
CA ALA A 223 -22.49 -8.30 11.34
C ALA A 223 -22.30 -7.15 12.33
N VAL A 224 -21.06 -6.71 12.58
CA VAL A 224 -20.79 -5.56 13.44
C VAL A 224 -21.54 -4.31 12.99
N VAL A 225 -21.57 -4.04 11.69
CA VAL A 225 -22.15 -2.80 11.14
C VAL A 225 -23.67 -2.86 11.04
N VAL A 226 -24.21 -3.98 10.56
CA VAL A 226 -25.65 -4.13 10.29
C VAL A 226 -26.44 -4.41 11.57
N GLU A 227 -25.87 -5.18 12.50
CA GLU A 227 -26.55 -5.60 13.74
C GLU A 227 -26.06 -4.85 14.98
N ASP A 228 -25.01 -4.02 14.88
CA ASP A 228 -24.41 -3.28 16.01
C ASP A 228 -23.94 -4.20 17.17
N VAL A 229 -23.34 -5.34 16.81
CA VAL A 229 -22.90 -6.37 17.76
C VAL A 229 -21.38 -6.33 18.02
N GLY A 230 -20.96 -6.88 19.17
CA GLY A 230 -19.55 -7.07 19.51
C GLY A 230 -18.87 -8.23 18.76
N VAL A 231 -17.57 -8.41 18.97
CA VAL A 231 -16.71 -9.37 18.23
C VAL A 231 -17.25 -10.81 18.23
N LEU A 232 -17.49 -11.39 19.40
CA LEU A 232 -17.95 -12.79 19.50
C LEU A 232 -19.37 -12.98 18.97
N ALA A 233 -20.25 -12.00 19.21
CA ALA A 233 -21.61 -12.01 18.69
C ALA A 233 -21.62 -11.89 17.16
N ALA A 234 -20.71 -11.10 16.57
CA ALA A 234 -20.53 -11.00 15.12
C ALA A 234 -20.12 -12.34 14.49
N VAL A 235 -19.14 -13.05 15.09
CA VAL A 235 -18.74 -14.39 14.64
C VAL A 235 -19.90 -15.38 14.73
N ARG A 236 -20.65 -15.36 15.84
CA ARG A 236 -21.84 -16.22 16.01
C ARG A 236 -22.92 -15.91 14.98
N SER A 237 -23.17 -14.63 14.70
CA SER A 237 -24.13 -14.18 13.69
C SER A 237 -23.70 -14.60 12.27
N ASN A 238 -22.41 -14.49 11.94
CA ASN A 238 -21.83 -15.00 10.70
C ASN A 238 -22.08 -16.51 10.55
N LEU A 239 -21.74 -17.31 11.56
CA LEU A 239 -21.96 -18.77 11.53
C LEU A 239 -23.45 -19.11 11.37
N GLY A 240 -24.33 -18.40 12.08
CA GLY A 240 -25.78 -18.56 11.94
C GLY A 240 -26.29 -18.15 10.56
N PHE A 241 -25.69 -17.16 9.90
CA PHE A 241 -26.02 -16.76 8.53
C PHE A 241 -25.59 -17.82 7.52
N ILE A 242 -24.33 -18.28 7.58
CA ILE A 242 -23.78 -19.27 6.66
C ILE A 242 -24.58 -20.57 6.73
N ARG A 243 -24.86 -21.07 7.94
CA ARG A 243 -25.65 -22.31 8.13
C ARG A 243 -27.04 -22.23 7.50
N ARG A 244 -27.70 -21.06 7.57
CA ARG A 244 -29.03 -20.84 6.98
C ARG A 244 -29.00 -20.55 5.48
N ASN A 245 -27.85 -20.08 4.97
CA ASN A 245 -27.70 -19.58 3.60
C ASN A 245 -26.48 -20.18 2.89
N LEU A 246 -26.31 -21.50 2.97
CA LEU A 246 -25.13 -22.20 2.43
C LEU A 246 -24.92 -21.92 0.94
N LEU A 247 -26.00 -21.91 0.14
CA LEU A 247 -25.93 -21.61 -1.28
C LEU A 247 -25.43 -20.18 -1.52
N THR A 248 -25.99 -19.19 -0.81
CA THR A 248 -25.60 -17.78 -0.95
C THR A 248 -24.14 -17.56 -0.52
N ALA A 249 -23.73 -18.15 0.59
CA ALA A 249 -22.35 -18.08 1.06
C ALA A 249 -21.39 -18.76 0.08
N GLY A 250 -21.73 -19.96 -0.41
CA GLY A 250 -20.94 -20.68 -1.40
C GLY A 250 -20.81 -19.93 -2.73
N LEU A 251 -21.91 -19.37 -3.25
CA LEU A 251 -21.88 -18.55 -4.45
C LEU A 251 -21.05 -17.26 -4.27
N TYR A 252 -21.06 -16.66 -3.07
CA TYR A 252 -20.18 -15.52 -2.77
C TYR A 252 -18.69 -15.93 -2.73
N VAL A 253 -18.37 -17.12 -2.19
CA VAL A 253 -17.00 -17.68 -2.26
C VAL A 253 -16.58 -17.92 -3.72
N VAL A 254 -17.47 -18.44 -4.57
CA VAL A 254 -17.20 -18.58 -6.01
C VAL A 254 -16.95 -17.22 -6.66
N LEU A 255 -17.73 -16.19 -6.32
CA LEU A 255 -17.52 -14.83 -6.80
C LEU A 255 -16.16 -14.26 -6.36
N LEU A 256 -15.72 -14.55 -5.13
CA LEU A 256 -14.39 -14.15 -4.65
C LEU A 256 -13.27 -14.83 -5.44
N ILE A 257 -13.38 -16.13 -5.70
CA ILE A 257 -12.42 -16.86 -6.53
C ILE A 257 -12.40 -16.30 -7.95
N ALA A 258 -13.57 -16.06 -8.55
CA ALA A 258 -13.68 -15.46 -9.88
C ALA A 258 -13.06 -14.05 -9.95
N ALA A 259 -13.26 -13.23 -8.92
CA ALA A 259 -12.64 -11.91 -8.82
C ALA A 259 -11.11 -11.99 -8.64
N GLY A 260 -10.62 -13.00 -7.91
CA GLY A 260 -9.19 -13.30 -7.80
C GLY A 260 -8.58 -13.68 -9.15
N VAL A 261 -9.21 -14.61 -9.87
CA VAL A 261 -8.78 -15.00 -11.23
C VAL A 261 -8.80 -13.79 -12.16
N ALA A 262 -9.86 -12.99 -12.15
CA ALA A 262 -9.95 -11.78 -12.97
C ALA A 262 -8.85 -10.77 -12.63
N THR A 263 -8.51 -10.60 -11.34
CA THR A 263 -7.41 -9.74 -10.92
C THR A 263 -6.08 -10.26 -11.46
N SER A 264 -5.78 -11.55 -11.30
CA SER A 264 -4.55 -12.16 -11.81
C SER A 264 -4.44 -12.08 -13.33
N THR A 265 -5.53 -12.32 -14.06
CA THR A 265 -5.57 -12.16 -15.52
C THR A 265 -5.31 -10.71 -15.93
N LEU A 266 -5.94 -9.74 -15.27
CA LEU A 266 -5.71 -8.32 -15.55
C LEU A 266 -4.27 -7.92 -15.23
N THR A 267 -3.69 -8.39 -14.12
CA THR A 267 -2.28 -8.15 -13.79
C THR A 267 -1.34 -8.70 -14.86
N ALA A 268 -1.55 -9.95 -15.30
CA ALA A 268 -0.75 -10.53 -16.37
C ALA A 268 -0.88 -9.75 -17.69
N LEU A 269 -2.09 -9.27 -18.02
CA LEU A 269 -2.32 -8.44 -19.21
C LEU A 269 -1.59 -7.10 -19.12
N PHE A 270 -1.70 -6.38 -18.00
CA PHE A 270 -1.02 -5.10 -17.78
C PHE A 270 0.50 -5.25 -17.75
N GLN A 271 1.02 -6.34 -17.18
CA GLN A 271 2.43 -6.67 -17.24
C GLN A 271 2.90 -6.91 -18.67
N PHE A 272 2.12 -7.65 -19.47
CA PHE A 272 2.44 -7.90 -20.88
C PHE A 272 2.49 -6.62 -21.73
N ILE A 273 1.62 -5.64 -21.47
CA ILE A 273 1.61 -4.35 -22.19
C ILE A 273 2.52 -3.27 -21.56
N GLY A 274 3.39 -3.64 -20.60
CA GLY A 274 4.36 -2.72 -19.99
C GLY A 274 3.77 -1.69 -19.01
N THR A 275 2.61 -1.96 -18.40
CA THR A 275 1.97 -1.06 -17.43
C THR A 275 1.55 -1.77 -16.13
N PRO A 276 2.44 -2.55 -15.49
CA PRO A 276 2.10 -3.35 -14.31
C PRO A 276 1.50 -2.53 -13.15
N THR A 277 1.90 -1.27 -13.00
CA THR A 277 1.40 -0.40 -11.93
C THR A 277 -0.11 -0.09 -12.06
N VAL A 278 -0.67 -0.12 -13.28
CA VAL A 278 -2.11 0.07 -13.49
C VAL A 278 -2.91 -1.10 -12.90
N ALA A 279 -2.39 -2.33 -12.96
CA ALA A 279 -3.05 -3.49 -12.39
C ALA A 279 -3.31 -3.34 -10.89
N ALA A 280 -2.34 -2.77 -10.17
CA ALA A 280 -2.44 -2.51 -8.74
C ALA A 280 -3.58 -1.52 -8.38
N LEU A 281 -4.00 -0.66 -9.32
CA LEU A 281 -5.13 0.26 -9.13
C LEU A 281 -6.49 -0.39 -9.38
N VAL A 282 -6.57 -1.37 -10.26
CA VAL A 282 -7.86 -1.97 -10.65
C VAL A 282 -8.59 -2.57 -9.46
N SER A 283 -7.86 -3.29 -8.61
CA SER A 283 -8.44 -3.96 -7.45
C SER A 283 -9.08 -2.97 -6.45
N PRO A 284 -8.34 -2.02 -5.85
CA PRO A 284 -8.90 -1.07 -4.90
C PRO A 284 -9.92 -0.10 -5.53
N LEU A 285 -9.77 0.26 -6.81
CA LEU A 285 -10.70 1.21 -7.43
C LEU A 285 -11.99 0.56 -7.89
N LEU A 286 -11.99 -0.70 -8.31
CA LEU A 286 -13.15 -1.32 -8.97
C LEU A 286 -13.60 -2.63 -8.29
N ILE A 287 -12.67 -3.57 -8.08
CA ILE A 287 -13.01 -4.93 -7.66
C ILE A 287 -13.41 -4.97 -6.18
N LEU A 288 -12.61 -4.42 -5.28
CA LEU A 288 -12.88 -4.43 -3.83
C LEU A 288 -14.18 -3.69 -3.47
N PRO A 289 -14.45 -2.46 -3.97
CA PRO A 289 -15.73 -1.80 -3.72
C PRO A 289 -16.92 -2.64 -4.18
N PHE A 290 -16.82 -3.24 -5.37
CA PHE A 290 -17.89 -4.08 -5.90
C PHE A 290 -18.15 -5.30 -5.00
N LEU A 291 -17.11 -6.00 -4.59
CA LEU A 291 -17.22 -7.16 -3.70
C LEU A 291 -17.81 -6.77 -2.34
N ASP A 292 -17.37 -5.67 -1.74
CA ASP A 292 -17.91 -5.20 -0.46
C ASP A 292 -19.38 -4.81 -0.55
N PHE A 293 -19.80 -4.20 -1.65
CA PHE A 293 -21.22 -3.94 -1.90
C PHE A 293 -22.03 -5.23 -1.98
N VAL A 294 -21.61 -6.20 -2.80
CA VAL A 294 -22.29 -7.49 -2.92
C VAL A 294 -22.37 -8.18 -1.58
N LYS A 295 -21.24 -8.28 -0.88
CA LYS A 295 -21.12 -8.90 0.44
C LYS A 295 -22.03 -8.26 1.48
N THR A 296 -22.02 -6.93 1.56
CA THR A 296 -22.82 -6.17 2.51
C THR A 296 -24.30 -6.27 2.20
N TRP A 297 -24.68 -6.23 0.91
CA TRP A 297 -26.07 -6.40 0.49
C TRP A 297 -26.61 -7.80 0.82
N LEU A 298 -25.85 -8.86 0.50
CA LEU A 298 -26.24 -10.24 0.78
C LEU A 298 -26.49 -10.47 2.27
N PHE A 299 -25.65 -9.89 3.13
CA PHE A 299 -25.79 -10.01 4.58
C PHE A 299 -26.94 -9.17 5.14
N ALA A 300 -27.08 -7.92 4.67
CA ALA A 300 -28.04 -6.96 5.19
C ALA A 300 -29.48 -7.27 4.79
N ARG A 301 -29.72 -7.77 3.57
CA ARG A 301 -31.07 -8.06 3.06
C ARG A 301 -31.86 -8.99 3.98
N GLU A 302 -31.21 -10.01 4.54
CA GLU A 302 -31.86 -10.98 5.44
C GLU A 302 -32.15 -10.42 6.84
N ARG A 303 -31.76 -9.16 7.11
CA ARG A 303 -31.79 -8.53 8.44
C ARG A 303 -32.47 -7.17 8.47
N THR A 304 -32.82 -6.63 7.31
CA THR A 304 -33.41 -5.31 7.19
C THR A 304 -34.68 -5.39 6.35
N GLU A 305 -35.74 -4.73 6.83
CA GLU A 305 -37.01 -4.62 6.11
C GLU A 305 -36.98 -3.53 5.02
N TYR A 306 -35.95 -2.68 5.00
CA TYR A 306 -35.82 -1.60 4.02
C TYR A 306 -35.26 -2.07 2.69
N GLU A 307 -35.70 -1.45 1.61
CA GLU A 307 -35.17 -1.69 0.27
C GLU A 307 -33.72 -1.18 0.13
N LEU A 308 -32.79 -2.10 -0.14
CA LEU A 308 -31.37 -1.82 -0.33
C LEU A 308 -31.05 -1.53 -1.80
N VAL A 309 -31.74 -0.54 -2.38
CA VAL A 309 -31.57 -0.14 -3.78
C VAL A 309 -31.06 1.31 -3.83
N PRO A 310 -29.78 1.52 -4.18
CA PRO A 310 -29.26 2.86 -4.41
C PRO A 310 -29.99 3.54 -5.56
N GLN A 311 -30.41 4.79 -5.36
CA GLN A 311 -31.05 5.58 -6.39
C GLN A 311 -30.01 6.05 -7.44
N PRO A 312 -30.25 5.82 -8.74
CA PRO A 312 -29.34 6.26 -9.79
C PRO A 312 -29.30 7.79 -9.88
N ARG A 313 -28.13 8.36 -10.20
CA ARG A 313 -28.01 9.76 -10.62
C ARG A 313 -28.16 9.86 -12.15
N GLU A 314 -28.91 10.85 -12.61
CA GLU A 314 -29.33 11.02 -14.02
C GLU A 314 -28.21 11.45 -15.00
N ARG A 315 -27.01 11.82 -14.51
CA ARG A 315 -25.93 12.35 -15.38
C ARG A 315 -25.12 11.27 -16.10
N SER A 316 -24.71 11.55 -17.33
CA SER A 316 -23.82 10.70 -18.13
C SER A 316 -22.44 10.52 -17.47
N LEU A 317 -21.79 9.37 -17.70
CA LEU A 317 -20.47 9.06 -17.11
C LEU A 317 -19.41 10.10 -17.48
N ARG A 318 -19.36 10.48 -18.76
CA ARG A 318 -18.41 11.48 -19.29
C ARG A 318 -18.54 12.83 -18.60
N MET A 319 -19.77 13.35 -18.46
CA MET A 319 -19.99 14.64 -17.80
C MET A 319 -19.52 14.63 -16.35
N ARG A 320 -19.70 13.52 -15.63
CA ARG A 320 -19.24 13.37 -14.25
C ARG A 320 -17.73 13.31 -14.16
N PHE A 321 -17.08 12.57 -15.06
CA PHE A 321 -15.63 12.49 -15.11
C PHE A 321 -15.00 13.87 -15.33
N VAL A 322 -15.47 14.60 -16.34
CA VAL A 322 -15.01 15.97 -16.64
C VAL A 322 -15.30 16.91 -15.47
N ALA A 323 -16.48 16.82 -14.84
CA ALA A 323 -16.80 17.60 -13.65
C ALA A 323 -15.88 17.29 -12.47
N SER A 324 -15.51 16.02 -12.28
CA SER A 324 -14.59 15.58 -11.23
C SER A 324 -13.18 16.13 -11.45
N LEU A 325 -12.65 16.05 -12.68
CA LEU A 325 -11.35 16.64 -13.03
C LEU A 325 -11.36 18.15 -12.83
N ARG A 326 -12.42 18.84 -13.28
CA ARG A 326 -12.55 20.29 -13.10
C ARG A 326 -12.62 20.67 -11.63
N ARG A 327 -13.43 19.96 -10.83
CA ARG A 327 -13.51 20.19 -9.37
C ARG A 327 -12.16 19.92 -8.71
N GLY A 328 -11.50 18.81 -9.06
CA GLY A 328 -10.18 18.47 -8.53
C GLY A 328 -9.13 19.53 -8.82
N TRP A 329 -9.09 20.06 -10.04
CA TRP A 329 -8.19 21.16 -10.40
C TRP A 329 -8.45 22.46 -9.61
N VAL A 330 -9.72 22.81 -9.43
CA VAL A 330 -10.11 23.99 -8.64
C VAL A 330 -9.73 23.81 -7.17
N GLU A 331 -10.01 22.65 -6.58
CA GLU A 331 -9.65 22.34 -5.20
C GLU A 331 -8.14 22.29 -4.98
N LEU A 332 -7.39 21.71 -5.90
CA LEU A 332 -5.92 21.71 -5.88
C LEU A 332 -5.37 23.15 -5.83
N ARG A 333 -5.82 24.02 -6.74
CA ARG A 333 -5.40 25.42 -6.77
C ARG A 333 -5.81 26.19 -5.52
N SER A 334 -7.01 25.91 -5.01
CA SER A 334 -7.51 26.52 -3.78
C SER A 334 -6.65 26.10 -2.58
N PHE A 335 -6.37 24.80 -2.45
CA PHE A 335 -5.49 24.24 -1.43
C PHE A 335 -4.12 24.92 -1.45
N VAL A 336 -3.43 24.93 -2.60
CA VAL A 336 -2.11 25.57 -2.71
C VAL A 336 -2.09 27.02 -2.21
N ARG A 337 -3.15 27.77 -2.48
CA ARG A 337 -3.27 29.18 -2.06
C ARG A 337 -3.60 29.35 -0.58
N GLU A 338 -4.44 28.46 -0.03
CA GLU A 338 -4.93 28.57 1.34
C GLU A 338 -3.99 27.97 2.40
N THR A 339 -3.06 27.10 1.99
CA THR A 339 -2.20 26.34 2.93
C THR A 339 -0.69 26.54 2.75
N PRO A 340 -0.17 27.78 2.59
CA PRO A 340 1.24 28.02 2.28
C PRO A 340 2.21 27.43 3.31
N THR A 341 1.83 27.40 4.60
CA THR A 341 2.67 26.83 5.66
C THR A 341 2.93 25.34 5.47
N TYR A 342 1.92 24.56 5.06
CA TYR A 342 2.07 23.13 4.84
C TYR A 342 2.96 22.85 3.62
N HIS A 343 2.86 23.67 2.58
CA HIS A 343 3.77 23.61 1.43
C HIS A 343 5.20 23.95 1.82
N ALA A 344 5.41 24.99 2.63
CA ALA A 344 6.74 25.35 3.11
C ALA A 344 7.39 24.24 3.95
N ILE A 345 6.62 23.60 4.85
CA ILE A 345 7.10 22.46 5.64
C ILE A 345 7.43 21.27 4.73
N SER A 346 6.50 20.90 3.83
CA SER A 346 6.70 19.80 2.89
C SER A 346 7.96 19.99 2.03
N THR A 347 8.12 21.20 1.48
CA THR A 347 9.29 21.63 0.70
C THR A 347 10.57 21.52 1.52
N GLY A 348 10.57 22.06 2.74
CA GLY A 348 11.72 22.02 3.64
C GLY A 348 12.14 20.59 3.97
N VAL A 349 11.19 19.73 4.35
CA VAL A 349 11.45 18.31 4.66
C VAL A 349 12.08 17.60 3.44
N PHE A 350 11.48 17.74 2.26
CA PHE A 350 11.95 17.08 1.05
C PHE A 350 13.37 17.48 0.63
N PHE A 351 13.67 18.79 0.59
CA PHE A 351 14.99 19.24 0.17
C PHE A 351 16.07 19.01 1.23
N LEU A 352 15.74 19.11 2.53
CA LEU A 352 16.66 18.77 3.60
C LEU A 352 16.99 17.27 3.61
N SER A 353 15.98 16.41 3.40
CA SER A 353 16.21 14.97 3.31
C SER A 353 16.95 14.59 2.02
N GLY A 354 16.73 15.31 0.91
CA GLY A 354 17.53 15.14 -0.31
C GLY A 354 18.98 15.52 -0.15
N TYR A 355 19.27 16.63 0.53
CA TYR A 355 20.65 16.95 0.91
C TYR A 355 21.26 15.88 1.81
N ALA A 356 20.50 15.39 2.80
CA ALA A 356 20.96 14.32 3.68
C ALA A 356 21.23 13.02 2.90
N GLY A 357 20.37 12.64 1.97
CA GLY A 357 20.56 11.48 1.09
C GLY A 357 21.84 11.61 0.26
N TRP A 358 22.02 12.74 -0.41
CA TRP A 358 23.24 13.02 -1.17
C TRP A 358 24.51 12.95 -0.31
N ALA A 359 24.47 13.50 0.91
CA ALA A 359 25.63 13.52 1.82
C ALA A 359 25.94 12.13 2.40
N LEU A 360 24.92 11.36 2.78
CA LEU A 360 25.09 10.01 3.33
C LEU A 360 25.54 8.99 2.27
N SER A 361 25.10 9.17 1.02
CA SER A 361 25.47 8.30 -0.10
C SER A 361 26.95 8.40 -0.52
N VAL A 362 27.73 9.35 0.00
CA VAL A 362 29.19 9.43 -0.23
C VAL A 362 29.90 8.10 0.07
N ARG A 363 29.45 7.37 1.09
CA ARG A 363 30.06 6.09 1.49
C ARG A 363 29.73 4.94 0.54
N LEU A 364 28.75 5.13 -0.33
CA LEU A 364 28.25 4.12 -1.27
C LEU A 364 28.61 4.48 -2.72
N ASP A 365 29.27 5.62 -2.95
CA ASP A 365 29.56 6.18 -4.28
C ASP A 365 30.46 5.26 -5.13
N ALA A 366 31.34 4.48 -4.48
CA ALA A 366 32.19 3.49 -5.13
C ALA A 366 31.52 2.10 -5.24
N ILE A 367 30.42 1.89 -4.51
CA ILE A 367 29.71 0.60 -4.39
C ILE A 367 28.46 0.58 -5.29
N VAL A 368 27.88 1.73 -5.61
CA VAL A 368 26.60 1.82 -6.30
C VAL A 368 26.67 2.85 -7.41
N GLU A 369 26.29 2.44 -8.62
CA GLU A 369 26.20 3.32 -9.77
C GLU A 369 24.81 3.34 -10.39
N ALA A 370 24.46 4.49 -10.98
CA ALA A 370 23.24 4.72 -11.72
C ALA A 370 23.57 5.17 -13.16
N SER A 371 22.76 4.70 -14.11
CA SER A 371 22.89 5.01 -15.54
C SER A 371 21.52 5.17 -16.20
N ILE A 372 21.22 6.38 -16.65
CA ILE A 372 20.02 6.67 -17.46
C ILE A 372 19.99 5.84 -18.75
N ALA A 373 21.13 5.65 -19.41
CA ALA A 373 21.20 4.84 -20.62
C ALA A 373 20.68 3.41 -20.39
N ASN A 374 21.01 2.79 -19.26
CA ASN A 374 20.52 1.47 -18.88
C ASN A 374 19.01 1.48 -18.58
N ARG A 375 18.49 2.54 -17.94
CA ARG A 375 17.03 2.70 -17.69
C ARG A 375 16.20 2.74 -18.96
N LEU A 376 16.78 3.19 -20.08
CA LEU A 376 16.08 3.36 -21.35
C LEU A 376 16.09 2.11 -22.24
N VAL A 377 16.72 1.01 -21.81
CA VAL A 377 16.70 -0.26 -22.54
C VAL A 377 15.28 -0.83 -22.58
N GLY A 378 14.72 -1.01 -23.78
CA GLY A 378 13.35 -1.49 -23.95
C GLY A 378 12.26 -0.43 -23.74
N TRP A 379 12.63 0.85 -23.64
CA TRP A 379 11.70 1.95 -23.38
C TRP A 379 10.62 2.08 -24.45
N PHE A 380 9.36 1.93 -24.06
CA PHE A 380 8.20 2.16 -24.91
C PHE A 380 7.34 3.33 -24.37
N PRO A 381 7.51 4.56 -24.92
CA PRO A 381 6.94 5.77 -24.32
C PRO A 381 5.44 5.74 -24.00
N PRO A 382 4.54 5.19 -24.83
CA PRO A 382 3.12 5.16 -24.49
C PRO A 382 2.80 4.32 -23.24
N ALA A 383 3.49 3.19 -23.05
CA ALA A 383 3.31 2.36 -21.86
C ALA A 383 3.94 3.05 -20.64
N GLU A 384 5.17 3.56 -20.77
CA GLU A 384 5.86 4.23 -19.67
C GLU A 384 5.12 5.46 -19.17
N ALA A 385 4.54 6.27 -20.08
CA ALA A 385 3.73 7.42 -19.68
C ALA A 385 2.58 7.02 -18.75
N ILE A 386 1.90 5.90 -19.05
CA ILE A 386 0.81 5.37 -18.24
C ILE A 386 1.35 4.82 -16.91
N ASN A 387 2.45 4.07 -16.97
CA ASN A 387 3.06 3.41 -15.82
C ASN A 387 3.59 4.42 -14.79
N LEU A 388 4.37 5.41 -15.24
CA LEU A 388 4.90 6.50 -14.43
C LEU A 388 3.78 7.36 -13.83
N THR A 389 2.77 7.71 -14.63
CA THR A 389 1.58 8.43 -14.13
C THR A 389 0.89 7.66 -13.01
N ALA A 390 0.66 6.36 -13.21
CA ALA A 390 -0.01 5.52 -12.22
C ALA A 390 0.83 5.36 -10.95
N ASN A 391 2.15 5.22 -11.09
CA ASN A 391 3.09 5.09 -9.97
C ASN A 391 3.09 6.36 -9.11
N ASN A 392 3.39 7.51 -9.73
CA ASN A 392 3.49 8.77 -9.01
C ASN A 392 2.15 9.20 -8.39
N TRP A 393 1.03 8.91 -9.07
CA TRP A 393 -0.28 9.12 -8.48
C TRP A 393 -0.56 8.20 -7.28
N GLN A 394 -0.18 6.92 -7.33
CA GLN A 394 -0.30 6.01 -6.18
C GLN A 394 0.52 6.49 -4.99
N VAL A 395 1.77 6.91 -5.22
CA VAL A 395 2.64 7.48 -4.19
C VAL A 395 1.98 8.72 -3.58
N GLY A 396 1.47 9.64 -4.41
CA GLY A 396 0.77 10.83 -3.92
C GLY A 396 -0.51 10.51 -3.14
N VAL A 397 -1.29 9.49 -3.55
CA VAL A 397 -2.46 9.02 -2.78
C VAL A 397 -2.05 8.46 -1.42
N ALA A 398 -1.02 7.61 -1.40
CA ALA A 398 -0.50 7.00 -0.19
C ALA A 398 0.04 8.07 0.77
N GLU A 399 0.78 9.05 0.26
CA GLU A 399 1.31 10.18 1.00
C GLU A 399 0.19 11.02 1.64
N VAL A 400 -0.83 11.39 0.87
CA VAL A 400 -1.98 12.17 1.36
C VAL A 400 -2.70 11.43 2.47
N TYR A 401 -3.16 10.18 2.23
CA TYR A 401 -4.02 9.49 3.19
C TYR A 401 -3.26 8.90 4.38
N SER A 402 -1.97 8.57 4.23
CA SER A 402 -1.13 8.15 5.36
C SER A 402 -0.98 9.28 6.38
N GLY A 403 -1.14 10.53 5.95
CA GLY A 403 -1.27 11.71 6.81
C GLY A 403 -2.36 11.62 7.87
N LEU A 404 -3.42 10.81 7.68
CA LEU A 404 -4.43 10.58 8.72
C LEU A 404 -3.84 9.96 10.00
N ALA A 405 -2.68 9.30 9.93
CA ALA A 405 -1.92 8.86 11.09
C ALA A 405 -1.05 10.01 11.67
N ALA A 406 -1.70 11.14 11.99
CA ALA A 406 -1.09 12.33 12.59
C ALA A 406 0.01 13.03 11.76
N GLY A 407 0.06 12.77 10.45
CA GLY A 407 1.03 13.38 9.52
C GLY A 407 2.40 12.69 9.50
N ILE A 408 2.69 11.78 10.44
CA ILE A 408 4.02 11.17 10.58
C ILE A 408 4.39 10.33 9.35
N PRO A 409 3.53 9.40 8.87
CA PRO A 409 3.90 8.61 7.69
C PRO A 409 4.06 9.46 6.43
N SER A 410 3.27 10.53 6.27
CA SER A 410 3.43 11.47 5.15
C SER A 410 4.79 12.17 5.18
N ILE A 411 5.26 12.58 6.36
CA ILE A 411 6.63 13.12 6.53
C ILE A 411 7.68 12.08 6.15
N VAL A 412 7.50 10.82 6.55
CA VAL A 412 8.44 9.74 6.22
C VAL A 412 8.47 9.47 4.72
N VAL A 413 7.32 9.53 4.03
CA VAL A 413 7.27 9.44 2.57
C VAL A 413 8.02 10.60 1.91
N LEU A 414 7.87 11.85 2.39
CA LEU A 414 8.68 12.98 1.93
C LEU A 414 10.18 12.77 2.16
N ILE A 415 10.54 12.29 3.35
CA ILE A 415 11.94 12.00 3.71
C ILE A 415 12.52 10.97 2.75
N TYR A 416 11.81 9.85 2.54
CA TYR A 416 12.24 8.78 1.63
C TYR A 416 12.43 9.27 0.21
N ASN A 417 11.44 9.96 -0.37
CA ASN A 417 11.54 10.47 -1.75
C ASN A 417 12.67 11.51 -1.88
N GLY A 418 12.85 12.38 -0.89
CA GLY A 418 13.97 13.31 -0.87
C GLY A 418 15.31 12.58 -0.81
N ILE A 419 15.50 11.67 0.16
CA ILE A 419 16.74 10.86 0.28
C ILE A 419 17.03 10.12 -1.01
N PHE A 420 16.03 9.48 -1.61
CA PHE A 420 16.16 8.74 -2.86
C PHE A 420 16.64 9.64 -4.00
N LEU A 421 15.99 10.79 -4.21
CA LEU A 421 16.40 11.75 -5.24
C LEU A 421 17.82 12.27 -4.98
N GLY A 422 18.17 12.57 -3.73
CA GLY A 422 19.51 13.00 -3.34
C GLY A 422 20.58 11.95 -3.60
N ALA A 423 20.32 10.70 -3.22
CA ALA A 423 21.19 9.55 -3.46
C ALA A 423 21.38 9.31 -4.97
N LEU A 424 20.30 9.37 -5.75
CA LEU A 424 20.33 9.20 -7.20
C LEU A 424 21.24 10.23 -7.87
N THR A 425 21.18 11.50 -7.44
CA THR A 425 22.08 12.55 -7.96
C THR A 425 23.54 12.34 -7.62
N ARG A 426 23.83 11.53 -6.60
CA ARG A 426 25.20 11.16 -6.22
C ARG A 426 25.72 10.02 -7.09
N PHE A 427 24.93 8.95 -7.19
CA PHE A 427 25.29 7.71 -7.89
C PHE A 427 25.27 7.82 -9.41
N GLU A 428 24.62 8.85 -9.99
CA GLU A 428 24.60 9.00 -11.44
C GLU A 428 26.00 9.34 -11.98
N THR A 429 26.44 8.52 -12.94
CA THR A 429 27.71 8.66 -13.66
C THR A 429 27.84 9.98 -14.41
N ASP A 430 26.76 10.49 -15.02
CA ASP A 430 26.69 11.81 -15.62
C ASP A 430 25.57 12.68 -14.99
N ARG A 431 26.00 13.64 -14.16
CA ARG A 431 25.08 14.56 -13.47
C ARG A 431 24.42 15.57 -14.41
N LEU A 432 25.04 15.90 -15.54
CA LEU A 432 24.44 16.78 -16.54
C LEU A 432 23.36 16.04 -17.32
N GLU A 433 23.59 14.76 -17.66
CA GLU A 433 22.58 13.89 -18.26
C GLU A 433 21.38 13.74 -17.32
N LEU A 434 21.60 13.49 -16.03
CA LEU A 434 20.52 13.44 -15.03
C LEU A 434 19.77 14.76 -14.93
N LEU A 435 20.47 15.89 -14.87
CA LEU A 435 19.80 17.18 -14.79
C LEU A 435 18.96 17.44 -16.04
N ALA A 436 19.48 17.12 -17.23
CA ALA A 436 18.77 17.28 -18.49
C ALA A 436 17.56 16.34 -18.60
N PHE A 437 17.67 15.13 -18.06
CA PHE A 437 16.58 14.16 -17.98
C PHE A 437 15.49 14.60 -17.00
N VAL A 438 15.87 15.05 -15.80
CA VAL A 438 14.93 15.38 -14.70
C VAL A 438 14.19 16.69 -14.94
N ILE A 439 14.83 17.75 -15.45
CA ILE A 439 14.22 19.08 -15.56
C ILE A 439 12.85 19.10 -16.27
N PRO A 440 12.67 18.49 -17.47
CA PRO A 440 11.44 18.59 -18.24
C PRO A 440 10.18 18.15 -17.47
N HIS A 441 10.26 17.04 -16.74
CA HIS A 441 9.12 16.47 -16.01
C HIS A 441 9.15 16.83 -14.52
N GLY A 442 10.36 16.90 -13.92
CA GLY A 442 10.58 17.20 -12.51
C GLY A 442 10.04 18.56 -12.06
N VAL A 443 9.98 19.55 -12.97
CA VAL A 443 9.36 20.87 -12.68
C VAL A 443 7.85 20.77 -12.41
N ILE A 444 7.20 19.68 -12.83
CA ILE A 444 5.77 19.41 -12.58
C ILE A 444 5.63 18.38 -11.46
N GLU A 445 6.43 17.32 -11.50
CA GLU A 445 6.33 16.20 -10.58
C GLU A 445 6.75 16.56 -9.15
N ILE A 446 7.89 17.23 -8.96
CA ILE A 446 8.37 17.60 -7.63
C ILE A 446 7.33 18.49 -6.93
N PRO A 447 6.78 19.56 -7.55
CA PRO A 447 5.68 20.30 -6.94
C PRO A 447 4.43 19.45 -6.64
N ALA A 448 4.10 18.47 -7.48
CA ALA A 448 2.95 17.58 -7.23
C ALA A 448 3.16 16.71 -5.98
N ILE A 449 4.35 16.13 -5.80
CA ILE A 449 4.75 15.40 -4.58
C ILE A 449 4.69 16.33 -3.37
N LEU A 450 5.29 17.53 -3.46
CA LEU A 450 5.28 18.50 -2.36
C LEU A 450 3.85 18.93 -1.95
N ILE A 451 2.92 19.04 -2.91
CA ILE A 451 1.51 19.32 -2.63
C ILE A 451 0.82 18.12 -1.98
N ALA A 452 1.13 16.89 -2.41
CA ALA A 452 0.62 15.67 -1.78
C ALA A 452 1.08 15.58 -0.31
N GLY A 453 2.37 15.79 -0.03
CA GLY A 453 2.92 15.87 1.32
C GLY A 453 2.28 16.98 2.17
N ALA A 454 2.06 18.16 1.60
CA ALA A 454 1.36 19.24 2.28
C ALA A 454 -0.09 18.86 2.64
N MET A 455 -0.80 18.16 1.77
CA MET A 455 -2.15 17.66 2.03
C MET A 455 -2.14 16.56 3.10
N GLY A 456 -1.14 15.68 3.11
CA GLY A 456 -0.94 14.69 4.17
C GLY A 456 -0.70 15.32 5.53
N LEU A 457 0.16 16.35 5.60
CA LEU A 457 0.37 17.16 6.82
C LEU A 457 -0.91 17.88 7.27
N TYR A 458 -1.68 18.43 6.33
CA TYR A 458 -2.98 19.07 6.62
C TYR A 458 -3.97 18.09 7.22
N LEU A 459 -4.09 16.88 6.65
CA LEU A 459 -4.94 15.82 7.21
C LEU A 459 -4.45 15.37 8.59
N GLY A 460 -3.13 15.25 8.78
CA GLY A 460 -2.53 14.93 10.08
C GLY A 460 -2.85 15.96 11.14
N HIS A 461 -2.73 17.24 10.81
CA HIS A 461 -3.13 18.33 11.69
C HIS A 461 -4.61 18.28 12.03
N SER A 462 -5.49 18.04 11.04
CA SER A 462 -6.92 17.91 11.29
C SER A 462 -7.25 16.72 12.19
N MET A 463 -6.57 15.58 12.02
CA MET A 463 -6.72 14.41 12.88
C MET A 463 -6.27 14.69 14.32
N ILE A 464 -5.11 15.33 14.51
CA ILE A 464 -4.63 15.73 15.85
C ILE A 464 -5.66 16.64 16.53
N ARG A 465 -6.25 17.58 15.77
CA ARG A 465 -7.32 18.46 16.29
C ARG A 465 -8.59 17.70 16.65
N LEU A 466 -8.98 16.71 15.86
CA LEU A 466 -10.12 15.83 16.18
C LEU A 466 -9.88 15.07 17.48
N VAL A 467 -8.73 14.41 17.62
CA VAL A 467 -8.36 13.64 18.82
C VAL A 467 -8.30 14.53 20.07
N ARG A 468 -7.88 15.79 19.93
CA ARG A 468 -7.88 16.80 21.00
C ARG A 468 -9.24 17.45 21.26
N GLY A 469 -10.31 17.01 20.60
CA GLY A 469 -11.67 17.57 20.74
C GLY A 469 -11.84 18.99 20.19
N ARG A 470 -10.89 19.48 19.38
CA ARG A 470 -10.91 20.83 18.78
C ARG A 470 -11.59 20.87 17.41
N HIS A 471 -11.86 19.71 16.81
CA HIS A 471 -12.63 19.56 15.58
C HIS A 471 -13.72 18.52 15.80
N GLY A 472 -14.89 18.76 15.21
CA GLY A 472 -15.94 17.76 15.11
C GLY A 472 -15.70 16.82 13.94
N ARG A 473 -16.49 15.74 13.89
CA ARG A 473 -16.43 14.77 12.79
C ARG A 473 -16.81 15.39 11.45
N ASP A 474 -17.61 16.46 11.43
CA ASP A 474 -18.01 17.13 10.17
C ASP A 474 -16.82 17.76 9.48
N ARG A 475 -15.89 18.29 10.28
CA ARG A 475 -14.68 18.91 9.76
C ARG A 475 -13.76 17.87 9.12
N ILE A 476 -13.49 16.75 9.79
CA ILE A 476 -12.64 15.69 9.19
C ILE A 476 -13.31 15.05 7.97
N THR A 477 -14.63 14.90 7.95
CA THR A 477 -15.38 14.44 6.77
C THR A 477 -15.15 15.40 5.58
N ALA A 478 -15.27 16.71 5.80
CA ALA A 478 -15.01 17.71 4.77
C ALA A 478 -13.53 17.73 4.32
N ASP A 479 -12.60 17.55 5.25
CA ASP A 479 -11.16 17.50 4.94
C ASP A 479 -10.80 16.25 4.11
N ILE A 480 -11.44 15.10 4.36
CA ILE A 480 -11.28 13.88 3.52
C ILE A 480 -11.90 14.10 2.14
N GLU A 481 -13.06 14.75 2.03
CA GLU A 481 -13.64 15.09 0.72
C GLU A 481 -12.72 16.02 -0.07
N ARG A 482 -12.16 17.04 0.60
CA ARG A 482 -11.19 17.95 0.00
C ARG A 482 -9.95 17.18 -0.48
N ALA A 483 -9.39 16.29 0.35
CA ALA A 483 -8.23 15.46 -0.01
C ALA A 483 -8.49 14.63 -1.27
N TYR A 484 -9.66 14.00 -1.37
CA TYR A 484 -10.07 13.26 -2.55
C TYR A 484 -10.06 14.12 -3.81
N HIS A 485 -10.58 15.35 -3.74
CA HIS A 485 -10.55 16.26 -4.89
C HIS A 485 -9.15 16.77 -5.22
N VAL A 486 -8.32 17.06 -4.22
CA VAL A 486 -6.90 17.41 -4.42
C VAL A 486 -6.16 16.28 -5.14
N ILE A 487 -6.35 15.03 -4.72
CA ILE A 487 -5.80 13.83 -5.37
C ILE A 487 -6.23 13.72 -6.85
N VAL A 488 -7.50 14.02 -7.15
CA VAL A 488 -8.00 14.04 -8.54
C VAL A 488 -7.34 15.17 -9.34
N GLY A 489 -7.05 16.31 -8.71
CA GLY A 489 -6.26 17.38 -9.33
C GLY A 489 -4.80 16.98 -9.57
N LEU A 490 -4.17 16.29 -8.61
CA LEU A 490 -2.79 15.79 -8.71
C LEU A 490 -2.63 14.77 -9.85
N LEU A 491 -3.65 13.94 -10.12
CA LEU A 491 -3.65 13.04 -11.27
C LEU A 491 -3.36 13.77 -12.59
N ILE A 492 -3.85 15.00 -12.74
CA ILE A 492 -3.61 15.81 -13.95
C ILE A 492 -2.13 16.18 -14.04
N LEU A 493 -1.52 16.59 -12.92
CA LEU A 493 -0.11 16.96 -12.89
C LEU A 493 0.80 15.76 -13.16
N PHE A 494 0.55 14.63 -12.50
CA PHE A 494 1.32 13.39 -12.72
C PHE A 494 1.13 12.85 -14.14
N ALA A 495 -0.06 12.98 -14.73
CA ALA A 495 -0.28 12.59 -16.12
C ALA A 495 0.53 13.44 -17.11
N VAL A 496 0.61 14.75 -16.88
CA VAL A 496 1.44 15.63 -17.72
C VAL A 496 2.92 15.31 -17.50
N ALA A 497 3.36 15.15 -16.24
CA ALA A 497 4.74 14.80 -15.93
C ALA A 497 5.16 13.46 -16.57
N GLY A 498 4.37 12.40 -16.41
CA GLY A 498 4.66 11.08 -16.98
C GLY A 498 4.68 11.08 -18.51
N VAL A 499 3.84 11.89 -19.18
CA VAL A 499 3.93 12.06 -20.64
C VAL A 499 5.23 12.77 -21.03
N ILE A 500 5.64 13.80 -20.31
CA ILE A 500 6.91 14.49 -20.58
C ILE A 500 8.09 13.55 -20.31
N GLU A 501 8.06 12.80 -19.20
CA GLU A 501 9.10 11.85 -18.84
C GLU A 501 9.25 10.73 -19.85
N ALA A 502 8.14 10.20 -20.37
CA ALA A 502 8.18 9.13 -21.35
C ALA A 502 8.60 9.57 -22.75
N PHE A 503 8.15 10.75 -23.20
CA PHE A 503 8.31 11.19 -24.59
C PHE A 503 9.36 12.28 -24.82
N VAL A 504 9.81 12.99 -23.77
CA VAL A 504 10.69 14.16 -23.92
C VAL A 504 12.01 13.94 -23.19
N SER A 505 11.98 13.61 -21.91
CA SER A 505 13.20 13.45 -21.09
C SER A 505 14.29 12.55 -21.71
N PRO A 506 13.96 11.40 -22.36
CA PRO A 506 14.97 10.51 -22.94
C PRO A 506 15.65 11.04 -24.20
N TYR A 507 15.09 12.06 -24.85
CA TYR A 507 15.51 12.48 -26.19
C TYR A 507 15.95 13.95 -26.27
N TYR A 508 15.65 14.75 -25.24
CA TYR A 508 15.84 16.20 -25.29
C TYR A 508 17.32 16.62 -25.24
N TYR A 509 18.17 15.90 -24.51
CA TYR A 509 19.59 16.25 -24.37
C TYR A 509 20.39 16.05 -25.66
N GLY A 510 20.08 15.00 -26.43
CA GLY A 510 20.66 14.79 -27.77
C GLY A 510 20.32 15.91 -28.76
N LEU A 511 19.17 16.60 -28.59
CA LEU A 511 18.82 17.80 -29.38
C LEU A 511 19.60 19.04 -28.95
N LEU A 512 20.07 19.08 -27.71
CA LEU A 512 20.89 20.17 -27.17
C LEU A 512 22.39 19.98 -27.47
N GLY A 513 22.78 18.83 -28.04
CA GLY A 513 24.18 18.49 -28.32
C GLY A 513 25.01 18.29 -27.05
N ILE A 514 24.34 17.89 -25.96
CA ILE A 514 24.93 17.53 -24.67
C ILE A 514 25.10 16.02 -24.64
#